data_AF-A0A251XR98-F1
#
_entry.id   AF-A0A251XR98-F1
#
_cell.length_a   1.000
_cell.length_b   1.000
_cell.length_c   1.000
_cell.angle_alpha   90.00
_cell.angle_beta   90.00
_cell.angle_gamma   90.00
#
_symmetry.space_group_name_H-M   'P 1'
#
loop_
_entity.id
_entity.type
_entity.pdbx_description
1 polymer ?
#
loop_
_entity_poly.entity_id
_entity_poly.type
_entity_poly.pdbx_seq_one_letter_code
_entity_poly.pdbx_strand_id
1 'polypeptide(L)'
;MRRIEPAGSSARYERRTGDNHHHLVCTSCRTIVDVDCAVGESPCLAPSDAAGFLVASAEVTYWGLCPACRTASAEPGATVAT
;
A
#
# COMPACT_ATOMS: atom_id res chain seq x y z
N MET A 1 9.06 10.92 11.60
CA MET A 1 8.56 9.53 11.49
C MET A 1 7.06 9.60 11.36
N ARG A 2 6.46 8.89 10.40
CA ARG A 2 5.00 8.84 10.16
C ARG A 2 4.44 7.51 10.65
N ARG A 3 3.26 7.51 11.26
CA ARG A 3 2.47 6.31 11.57
C ARG A 3 1.47 6.09 10.45
N ILE A 4 1.37 4.84 9.98
CA ILE A 4 0.38 4.38 9.00
C ILE A 4 -0.39 3.21 9.60
N GLU A 5 -1.67 3.07 9.23
CA GLU A 5 -2.50 1.96 9.71
C GLU A 5 -3.46 1.50 8.61
N PRO A 6 -2.96 0.75 7.62
CA PRO A 6 -3.82 0.18 6.59
C PRO A 6 -4.93 -0.67 7.21
N ALA A 7 -6.13 -0.56 6.67
CA ALA A 7 -7.32 -1.25 7.20
C ALA A 7 -7.06 -2.76 7.39
N GLY A 8 -7.22 -3.24 8.62
CA GLY A 8 -7.00 -4.66 8.96
C GLY A 8 -5.53 -5.07 9.12
N SER A 9 -4.61 -4.12 9.32
CA SER A 9 -3.21 -4.33 9.68
C SER A 9 -2.89 -3.67 11.02
N SER A 10 -1.86 -4.16 11.71
CA SER A 10 -1.24 -3.41 12.81
C SER A 10 -0.64 -2.10 12.31
N ALA A 11 -0.62 -1.07 13.17
CA ALA A 11 0.08 0.17 12.89
C ALA A 11 1.55 -0.08 12.54
N ARG A 12 2.06 0.68 11.57
CA ARG A 12 3.48 0.67 11.18
C ARG A 12 4.03 2.09 11.22
N TYR A 13 5.35 2.19 11.35
CA TYR A 13 6.06 3.46 11.38
C TYR A 13 7.10 3.49 10.28
N GLU A 14 7.17 4.61 9.56
CA GLU A 14 8.09 4.78 8.43
C GLU A 14 8.92 6.07 8.56
N ARG A 15 10.10 6.02 7.94
CA ARG A 15 11.10 7.10 7.94
C ARG A 15 11.12 7.91 6.66
N ARG A 16 10.71 7.30 5.53
CA ARG A 16 10.59 7.95 4.24
C ARG A 16 9.41 8.91 4.31
N THR A 17 9.63 10.22 4.30
CA THR A 17 8.54 11.21 4.41
C THR A 17 8.81 12.35 3.45
N GLY A 18 7.80 12.78 2.68
CA GLY A 18 7.88 13.96 1.82
C GLY A 18 7.99 13.69 0.31
N ASP A 19 8.08 12.43 -0.12
CA ASP A 19 8.20 12.02 -1.54
C ASP A 19 6.92 11.39 -2.12
N ASN A 20 5.79 11.56 -1.43
CA ASN A 20 4.46 11.15 -1.87
C ASN A 20 4.37 9.69 -2.37
N HIS A 21 5.04 8.77 -1.68
CA HIS A 21 4.84 7.35 -1.93
C HIS A 21 3.56 6.83 -1.28
N HIS A 22 3.11 5.68 -1.76
CA HIS A 22 1.91 4.97 -1.37
C HIS A 22 2.25 3.54 -0.98
N HIS A 23 1.29 2.81 -0.43
CA HIS A 23 1.53 1.44 0.02
C HIS A 23 0.78 0.43 -0.83
N LEU A 24 1.46 -0.63 -1.26
CA LEU A 24 0.84 -1.81 -1.86
C LEU A 24 0.85 -2.95 -0.85
N VAL A 25 -0.33 -3.46 -0.50
CA VAL A 25 -0.53 -4.48 0.53
C VAL A 25 -0.99 -5.79 -0.10
N CYS A 26 -0.29 -6.87 0.24
CA CYS A 26 -0.71 -8.22 -0.12
C CYS A 26 -1.92 -8.66 0.72
N THR A 27 -3.01 -9.06 0.09
CA THR A 27 -4.23 -9.52 0.76
C THR A 27 -4.09 -10.91 1.39
N SER A 28 -3.09 -11.69 0.95
CA SER A 28 -2.81 -13.04 1.47
C SER A 28 -1.83 -13.01 2.65
N CYS A 29 -0.59 -12.57 2.44
CA CYS A 29 0.46 -12.61 3.46
C CYS A 29 0.70 -11.29 4.21
N ARG A 30 -0.01 -10.21 3.85
CA ARG A 30 0.13 -8.87 4.46
C ARG A 30 1.50 -8.21 4.30
N THR A 31 2.35 -8.69 3.38
CA THR A 31 3.54 -7.94 2.94
C THR A 31 3.12 -6.56 2.42
N ILE A 32 3.89 -5.54 2.80
CA ILE A 32 3.70 -4.15 2.37
C ILE A 32 4.97 -3.70 1.66
N VAL A 33 4.80 -3.03 0.53
CA VAL A 33 5.89 -2.36 -0.19
C VAL A 33 5.51 -0.92 -0.50
N ASP A 34 6.51 -0.05 -0.53
CA ASP A 34 6.34 1.33 -1.00
C ASP A 34 6.26 1.32 -2.52
N VAL A 35 5.35 2.13 -3.06
CA VAL A 35 5.27 2.44 -4.48
C VAL A 35 5.25 3.95 -4.64
N ASP A 36 6.00 4.48 -5.61
CA ASP A 36 5.91 5.90 -5.90
C ASP A 36 4.52 6.23 -6.48
N CYS A 37 4.12 7.50 -6.40
CA CYS A 37 2.84 7.93 -6.96
C CYS A 37 2.75 7.56 -8.45
N ALA A 38 1.55 7.17 -8.90
CA ALA A 38 1.33 6.46 -10.17
C ALA A 38 1.85 7.17 -11.42
N VAL A 39 2.07 8.48 -11.37
CA VAL A 39 2.52 9.31 -12.51
C VAL A 39 3.81 10.07 -12.24
N GLY A 40 4.53 9.79 -11.13
CA GLY A 40 5.72 10.54 -10.72
C GLY A 40 5.45 11.96 -10.19
N GLU A 41 4.32 12.57 -10.56
CA GLU A 41 3.68 13.68 -9.86
C GLU A 41 2.74 13.17 -8.75
N SER A 42 2.24 14.06 -7.89
CA SER A 42 1.38 13.74 -6.74
C SER A 42 -0.10 14.12 -6.93
N PRO A 43 -0.82 13.62 -7.96
CA PRO A 43 -2.22 13.97 -8.20
C PRO A 43 -3.15 13.54 -7.05
N CYS A 44 -2.73 12.58 -6.22
CA CYS A 44 -3.47 12.21 -5.01
C CYS A 44 -3.59 13.37 -4.00
N LEU A 45 -2.70 14.37 -4.04
CA LEU A 45 -2.81 15.59 -3.23
C LEU A 45 -3.72 16.65 -3.86
N ALA A 46 -4.17 16.45 -5.10
CA ALA A 46 -5.03 17.35 -5.86
C ALA A 46 -6.31 16.62 -6.29
N PRO A 47 -7.25 16.35 -5.36
CA PRO A 47 -8.52 15.73 -5.71
C PRO A 47 -9.28 16.61 -6.71
N SER A 48 -10.09 15.99 -7.58
CA SER A 48 -10.88 16.71 -8.59
C SER A 48 -11.86 17.72 -7.98
N ASP A 49 -12.26 17.49 -6.74
CA ASP A 49 -12.96 18.47 -5.90
C ASP A 49 -12.40 18.37 -4.47
N ALA A 50 -11.89 19.48 -3.95
CA ALA A 50 -11.39 19.57 -2.58
C ALA A 50 -12.49 19.93 -1.56
N ALA A 51 -13.70 20.26 -2.00
CA ALA A 51 -14.84 20.66 -1.18
C ALA A 51 -14.50 21.77 -0.14
N GLY A 52 -13.57 22.66 -0.50
CA GLY A 52 -13.10 23.76 0.37
C GLY A 52 -12.02 23.38 1.39
N PHE A 53 -11.50 22.16 1.37
CA PHE A 53 -10.41 21.73 2.25
C PHE A 53 -9.04 22.16 1.73
N LEU A 54 -8.15 22.54 2.66
CA LEU A 54 -6.70 22.62 2.40
C LEU A 54 -6.10 21.23 2.58
N VAL A 55 -5.79 20.55 1.48
CA VAL A 55 -5.26 19.18 1.49
C VAL A 55 -3.80 19.20 1.97
N ALA A 56 -3.56 18.61 3.14
CA ALA A 56 -2.21 18.50 3.72
C ALA A 56 -1.53 17.16 3.38
N SER A 57 -2.31 16.10 3.17
CA SER A 57 -1.81 14.76 2.86
C SER A 57 -2.85 13.94 2.11
N ALA A 58 -2.36 12.92 1.41
CA ALA A 58 -3.16 11.86 0.83
C ALA A 58 -2.49 10.52 1.12
N GLU A 59 -3.29 9.54 1.53
CA GLU A 59 -2.83 8.17 1.75
C GLU A 59 -3.59 7.27 0.77
N VAL A 60 -2.84 6.63 -0.12
CA VAL A 60 -3.39 5.66 -1.08
C VAL A 60 -2.85 4.30 -0.70
N THR A 61 -3.76 3.33 -0.56
CA THR A 61 -3.41 1.93 -0.35
C THR A 61 -3.93 1.10 -1.52
N TYR A 62 -3.02 0.42 -2.20
CA TYR A 62 -3.36 -0.58 -3.20
C TYR A 62 -3.43 -1.95 -2.54
N TRP A 63 -4.41 -2.77 -2.93
CA TRP A 63 -4.62 -4.11 -2.40
C TRP A 63 -4.52 -5.14 -3.52
N GLY A 64 -3.67 -6.15 -3.35
CA GLY A 64 -3.43 -7.17 -4.38
C GLY A 64 -2.68 -8.39 -3.85
N LEU A 65 -2.04 -9.16 -4.72
CA LEU A 65 -1.20 -10.30 -4.35
C LEU A 65 0.27 -10.01 -4.68
N CYS A 66 1.17 -10.26 -3.73
CA CYS A 66 2.61 -10.20 -3.98
C CYS A 66 3.04 -11.36 -4.92
N PRO A 67 4.22 -11.26 -5.58
CA PRO A 67 4.70 -12.30 -6.49
C PRO A 67 4.73 -13.70 -5.86
N ALA A 68 5.20 -13.82 -4.61
CA ALA A 68 5.25 -15.10 -3.90
C ALA A 68 3.85 -15.73 -3.72
N CYS A 69 2.86 -14.94 -3.28
CA CYS A 69 1.49 -15.43 -3.12
C CYS A 69 0.81 -15.74 -4.46
N ARG A 70 1.13 -15.01 -5.54
CA ARG A 70 0.62 -15.32 -6.88
C ARG A 70 1.11 -16.68 -7.37
N THR A 71 2.39 -17.00 -7.13
CA THR A 71 2.96 -18.29 -7.52
C THR A 71 2.44 -19.43 -6.64
N ALA A 72 2.33 -19.22 -5.33
CA ALA A 72 1.81 -20.23 -4.40
C ALA A 72 0.34 -20.62 -4.69
N SER A 73 -0.49 -19.67 -5.14
CA SER A 73 -1.86 -19.97 -5.58
C SER A 73 -1.92 -20.66 -6.94
N ALA A 74 -0.86 -20.58 -7.74
CA ALA A 74 -0.79 -21.18 -9.08
C ALA A 74 -0.25 -22.61 -9.07
N GLU A 75 0.35 -23.07 -7.96
CA GLU A 75 0.75 -24.46 -7.79
C GLU A 75 -0.39 -25.28 -7.17
N PRO A 76 -1.09 -26.14 -7.95
CA PRO A 76 -1.94 -27.15 -7.36
C PRO A 76 -1.07 -28.19 -6.63
N GLY A 77 -1.01 -28.11 -5.30
CA GLY A 77 -0.71 -29.28 -4.46
C GLY A 77 0.58 -29.30 -3.62
N ALA A 78 1.13 -28.18 -3.17
CA ALA A 78 2.13 -28.23 -2.11
C ALA A 78 1.46 -28.45 -0.75
N THR A 79 1.23 -29.72 -0.40
CA THR A 79 0.84 -30.16 0.95
C THR A 79 1.87 -29.68 1.97
N VAL A 80 1.41 -28.92 2.97
CA VAL A 80 2.18 -28.58 4.18
C VAL A 80 2.44 -29.89 4.94
N ALA A 81 3.72 -30.28 5.02
CA ALA A 81 4.15 -31.32 5.94
C ALA A 81 4.24 -30.74 7.36
N THR A 82 3.59 -31.46 8.29
CA THR A 82 3.44 -31.17 9.73
C THR A 82 4.77 -31.11 10.49
#